data_AF-A0A4R5KC94-F1
#
_entry.id   AF-A0A4R5KC94-F1
#
_cell.length_a   1.000
_cell.length_b   1.000
_cell.length_c   1.000
_cell.angle_alpha   90.00
_cell.angle_beta   90.00
_cell.angle_gamma   90.00
#
_symmetry.space_group_name_H-M   'P 1'
#
loop_
_entity.id
_entity.type
_entity.pdbx_description
1 polymer ?
#
loop_
_entity_poly.entity_id
_entity_poly.type
_entity_poly.pdbx_seq_one_letter_code
_entity_poly.pdbx_strand_id
1 'polypeptide(L)'
;MASTFDTGLTEFSYLINCRLVHIYKVGGGTIGRRYQGRWGYRVTQGGTTIASGEDLQTATPKTHAEAAALAVGMAVRDTSRENVRGASTSKSQA
;
A
#
# COMPACT_ATOMS: atom_id res chain seq x y z
N MET A 1 17.19 -5.22 8.06
CA MET A 1 16.29 -4.05 8.23
C MET A 1 15.07 -4.51 9.00
N ALA A 2 14.95 -4.14 10.27
CA ALA A 2 13.75 -4.44 11.05
C ALA A 2 12.63 -3.55 10.52
N SER A 3 11.63 -4.18 9.92
CA SER A 3 10.38 -3.50 9.63
C SER A 3 9.70 -3.24 10.96
N THR A 4 9.65 -1.99 11.41
CA THR A 4 8.92 -1.61 12.62
C THR A 4 7.42 -1.73 12.34
N PHE A 5 6.92 -2.96 12.31
CA PHE A 5 5.50 -3.22 12.45
C PHE A 5 5.19 -3.25 13.94
N ASP A 6 4.19 -2.47 14.34
CA ASP A 6 3.72 -2.45 15.71
C ASP A 6 2.85 -3.69 15.98
N THR A 7 3.36 -4.62 16.79
CA THR A 7 2.67 -5.87 17.14
C THR A 7 1.41 -5.65 17.98
N GLY A 8 1.15 -4.43 18.46
CA GLY A 8 -0.08 -4.06 19.17
C GLY A 8 -1.28 -3.80 18.26
N LEU A 9 -1.08 -3.71 16.94
CA LEU A 9 -2.14 -3.42 15.98
C LEU A 9 -2.65 -4.70 15.33
N THR A 10 -3.97 -4.81 15.18
CA THR A 10 -4.59 -5.97 14.49
C THR A 10 -4.23 -5.93 13.01
N GLU A 11 -3.39 -6.86 12.58
CA GLU A 11 -2.99 -7.04 11.19
C GLU A 11 -3.91 -8.03 10.46
N PHE A 12 -4.23 -7.70 9.21
CA PHE A 12 -4.87 -8.61 8.27
C PHE A 12 -4.01 -8.78 7.03
N SER A 13 -3.89 -10.02 6.58
CA SER A 13 -3.20 -10.39 5.35
C SER A 13 -4.20 -10.76 4.26
N TYR A 14 -4.04 -10.17 3.08
CA TYR A 14 -4.86 -10.45 1.90
C TYR A 14 -3.99 -10.83 0.70
N LEU A 15 -4.47 -11.79 -0.10
CA LEU A 15 -3.87 -12.10 -1.40
C LEU A 15 -4.77 -11.52 -2.49
N ILE A 16 -4.29 -10.48 -3.19
CA ILE A 16 -5.05 -9.77 -4.24
C ILE A 16 -4.21 -9.75 -5.51
N ASN A 17 -4.72 -10.34 -6.61
CA ASN A 17 -4.03 -10.38 -7.91
C ASN A 17 -2.55 -10.85 -7.80
N CYS A 18 -2.31 -11.95 -7.10
CA CYS A 18 -0.98 -12.52 -6.82
C CYS A 18 -0.03 -11.58 -6.05
N ARG A 19 -0.58 -10.63 -5.27
CA ARG A 19 0.18 -9.75 -4.38
C ARG A 19 -0.28 -9.99 -2.96
N LEU A 20 0.68 -10.16 -2.06
CA LEU A 20 0.44 -10.27 -0.63
C LEU A 20 0.34 -8.86 -0.05
N VAL A 21 -0.73 -8.59 0.67
CA VAL A 21 -1.01 -7.28 1.26
C VAL A 21 -1.19 -7.45 2.75
N HIS A 22 -0.26 -6.89 3.52
CA HIS A 22 -0.43 -6.71 4.95
C HIS A 22 -1.07 -5.35 5.19
N ILE A 23 -2.14 -5.32 5.98
CA ILE A 23 -2.83 -4.08 6.31
C ILE A 23 -3.25 -4.05 7.77
N TYR A 24 -3.09 -2.88 8.38
CA TYR A 24 -3.47 -2.63 9.76
C TYR A 24 -3.89 -1.17 9.92
N LYS A 25 -4.65 -0.89 10.98
CA LYS A 25 -5.18 0.45 11.24
C LYS A 25 -4.22 1.22 12.15
N VAL A 26 -3.63 2.32 11.68
CA VAL A 26 -2.67 3.18 12.41
C VAL A 26 -3.45 4.22 13.25
N GLY A 27 -4.47 3.76 13.97
CA GLY A 27 -5.42 4.61 14.66
C GLY A 27 -6.56 5.12 13.77
N GLY A 28 -7.50 5.83 14.40
CA GLY A 28 -8.65 6.38 13.70
C GLY A 28 -9.91 6.39 14.55
N GLY A 29 -10.34 7.60 14.87
CA GLY A 29 -11.66 7.91 15.40
C GLY A 29 -12.42 8.82 14.44
N THR A 30 -13.71 8.96 14.69
CA THR A 30 -14.54 9.97 14.04
C THR A 30 -14.48 11.22 14.92
N ILE A 31 -13.81 12.28 14.45
CA ILE A 31 -13.86 13.59 15.12
C ILE A 31 -14.91 14.42 14.39
N GLY A 32 -16.06 14.66 15.02
CA GLY A 32 -17.21 15.32 14.40
C GLY A 32 -17.79 14.48 13.26
N ARG A 33 -17.82 15.02 12.02
CA ARG A 33 -18.31 14.33 10.81
C ARG A 33 -17.21 13.79 9.89
N ARG A 34 -15.94 13.82 10.31
CA ARG A 34 -14.79 13.43 9.48
C ARG A 34 -14.09 12.22 10.06
N TYR A 35 -13.87 11.22 9.21
CA TYR A 35 -13.04 10.08 9.55
C TYR A 35 -11.57 10.47 9.38
N GLN A 36 -10.78 10.38 10.46
CA GLN A 36 -9.34 10.64 10.44
C GLN A 36 -8.50 9.36 10.59
N GLY A 37 -9.07 8.20 10.26
CA GLY A 37 -8.31 6.95 10.34
C GLY A 37 -7.25 6.86 9.25
N ARG A 38 -6.06 6.43 9.66
CA ARG A 38 -4.93 6.11 8.79
C ARG A 38 -4.74 4.61 8.73
N TRP A 39 -4.24 4.14 7.61
CA TRP A 39 -3.95 2.73 7.38
C TRP A 39 -2.48 2.54 7.10
N GLY A 40 -1.91 1.54 7.75
CA GLY A 40 -0.59 1.00 7.46
C GLY A 40 -0.73 -0.14 6.48
N TYR A 41 0.05 -0.12 5.41
CA TYR A 41 0.00 -1.14 4.37
C TYR A 41 1.40 -1.54 3.91
N ARG A 42 1.52 -2.80 3.49
CA ARG A 42 2.66 -3.33 2.75
C ARG A 42 2.15 -4.23 1.64
N VAL A 43 2.54 -3.94 0.41
CA VAL A 43 2.23 -4.74 -0.78
C VAL A 43 3.51 -5.42 -1.24
N THR A 44 3.48 -6.74 -1.31
CA THR A 44 4.59 -7.60 -1.72
C THR A 44 4.19 -8.38 -2.98
N GLN A 45 5.05 -8.36 -3.98
CA GLN A 45 4.91 -9.13 -5.22
C GLN A 45 6.17 -9.95 -5.46
N GLY A 46 6.03 -11.27 -5.59
CA GLY A 46 7.18 -12.16 -5.85
C GLY A 46 8.28 -12.11 -4.77
N GLY A 47 7.90 -11.86 -3.51
CA GLY A 47 8.85 -11.73 -2.38
C GLY A 47 9.44 -10.32 -2.21
N THR A 48 9.22 -9.41 -3.16
CA THR A 48 9.70 -8.02 -3.09
C THR A 48 8.59 -7.09 -2.65
N THR A 49 8.88 -6.22 -1.68
CA THR A 49 7.94 -5.14 -1.30
C THR A 49 7.97 -4.06 -2.38
N ILE A 50 6.83 -3.85 -3.05
CA ILE A 50 6.69 -2.88 -4.14
C ILE A 50 6.05 -1.56 -3.67
N ALA A 51 5.35 -1.57 -2.53
CA ALA A 51 4.81 -0.38 -1.91
C ALA A 51 4.58 -0.61 -0.41
N SER A 52 4.85 0.40 0.42
CA SER A 52 4.50 0.40 1.84
C SER A 52 4.36 1.82 2.37
N GLY A 53 3.51 2.01 3.37
CA GLY A 53 3.32 3.30 4.04
C GLY A 53 2.39 3.18 5.25
N GLU A 54 2.33 4.22 6.07
CA GLU A 54 1.49 4.32 7.29
C GLU A 54 0.48 5.48 7.24
N ASP A 55 0.37 6.10 6.07
CA ASP A 55 -0.32 7.34 5.80
C ASP A 55 -1.46 7.17 4.79
N LEU A 56 -1.90 5.93 4.51
CA LEU A 56 -3.03 5.69 3.63
C LEU A 56 -4.32 6.27 4.24
N GLN A 57 -4.77 7.38 3.67
CA GLN A 57 -5.99 8.08 4.05
C GLN A 57 -7.16 7.61 3.18
N THR A 58 -8.21 7.09 3.81
CA THR A 58 -9.41 6.62 3.09
C THR A 58 -10.53 7.66 3.02
N ALA A 59 -10.38 8.80 3.70
CA ALA A 59 -11.35 9.90 3.89
C ALA A 59 -12.73 9.52 4.48
N THR A 60 -13.09 8.24 4.39
CA THR A 60 -14.30 7.59 4.89
C THR A 60 -13.91 6.32 5.65
N PRO A 61 -14.75 5.85 6.60
CA PRO A 61 -14.53 4.56 7.23
C PRO A 61 -14.48 3.45 6.19
N LYS A 62 -13.49 2.58 6.30
CA LYS A 62 -13.27 1.44 5.41
C LYS A 62 -13.02 0.18 6.22
N THR A 63 -13.32 -0.96 5.64
CA THR A 63 -12.88 -2.26 6.15
C THR A 63 -11.42 -2.54 5.76
N HIS A 64 -10.76 -3.48 6.45
CA HIS A 64 -9.40 -3.92 6.11
C HIS A 64 -9.31 -4.38 4.64
N ALA A 65 -10.29 -5.12 4.15
CA ALA A 65 -10.34 -5.60 2.77
C ALA A 65 -10.42 -4.46 1.74
N GLU A 66 -11.27 -3.45 1.98
CA GLU A 66 -11.37 -2.30 1.07
C GLU A 66 -10.08 -1.47 1.08
N ALA A 67 -9.49 -1.26 2.26
CA ALA A 67 -8.23 -0.54 2.38
C ALA A 67 -7.07 -1.32 1.70
N ALA A 68 -7.08 -2.65 1.74
CA ALA A 68 -6.10 -3.50 1.04
C ALA A 68 -6.24 -3.37 -0.48
N ALA A 69 -7.47 -3.36 -0.99
CA ALA A 69 -7.74 -3.14 -2.42
C ALA A 69 -7.24 -1.77 -2.88
N LEU A 70 -7.42 -0.72 -2.07
CA LEU A 70 -6.88 0.62 -2.35
C LEU A 70 -5.35 0.62 -2.38
N ALA A 71 -4.69 -0.01 -1.40
CA ALA A 71 -3.24 -0.13 -1.35
C ALA A 71 -2.67 -0.79 -2.62
N VAL A 72 -3.29 -1.86 -3.11
CA VAL A 72 -2.90 -2.52 -4.37
C VAL A 72 -3.13 -1.60 -5.56
N GLY A 73 -4.27 -0.91 -5.62
CA GLY A 73 -4.57 0.04 -6.69
C GLY A 73 -3.55 1.17 -6.80
N MET A 74 -3.07 1.68 -5.66
CA MET A 74 -1.99 2.68 -5.62
C MET A 74 -0.65 2.08 -6.09
N ALA A 75 -0.27 0.92 -5.56
CA ALA A 75 0.97 0.26 -5.91
C ALA A 75 1.08 0.01 -7.43
N VAL A 76 0.02 -0.48 -8.06
CA VAL A 76 -0.01 -0.73 -9.51
C VAL A 76 0.09 0.56 -10.33
N ARG A 77 -0.55 1.65 -9.89
CA ARG A 77 -0.48 2.95 -10.56
C ARG A 77 0.93 3.55 -10.52
N ASP A 78 1.67 3.31 -9.44
CA ASP A 78 3.04 3.75 -9.28
C ASP A 78 4.00 2.95 -10.18
N THR A 79 3.86 1.62 -10.20
CA THR A 79 4.64 0.74 -11.10
C THR A 79 4.44 1.07 -12.58
N SER A 80 3.22 1.44 -12.97
CA SER A 80 2.91 1.83 -14.35
C SER A 80 3.62 3.13 -14.78
N ARG A 81 3.86 4.06 -13.85
CA ARG A 81 4.55 5.33 -14.13
C ARG A 81 6.06 5.16 -14.23
N GLU A 82 6.64 4.27 -13.43
CA GLU A 82 8.08 3.98 -13.48
C GLU A 82 8.46 3.28 -14.80
N ASN A 83 7.61 2.36 -15.28
CA ASN A 83 7.87 1.60 -16.50
C ASN A 83 7.87 2.45 -17.80
N VAL A 84 7.26 3.64 -17.77
CA VAL A 84 7.28 4.60 -18.91
C VAL A 84 8.55 5.46 -18.90
N ARG A 85 9.17 5.70 -17.74
CA ARG A 85 10.41 6.50 -17.64
C ARG A 85 11.69 5.69 -17.88
N GLY A 86 11.64 4.36 -17.72
CA GLY A 86 12.78 3.46 -17.98
C GLY A 86 13.06 3.16 -19.46
N ALA A 87 12.15 3.48 -20.38
CA ALA A 87 12.26 3.10 -21.79
C ALA A 87 13.06 4.08 -22.68
N SER A 88 13.84 5.01 -22.10
CA SER A 88 14.50 6.10 -22.85
C SER A 88 16.03 6.07 -22.90
N THR A 89 16.71 4.99 -22.52
CA THR A 89 18.18 4.93 -22.66
C THR A 89 18.67 3.57 -23.11
N SER A 90 18.49 3.29 -24.39
CA SER A 90 19.34 2.37 -25.15
C SER A 90 19.26 2.73 -26.62
N LYS A 91 19.76 3.92 -26.99
CA LYS A 91 20.34 4.09 -28.33
C LYS A 91 21.73 3.46 -28.26
N SER A 92 21.78 2.23 -28.75
CA SER A 92 22.98 1.55 -29.18
C SER A 92 23.60 2.25 -30.40
N GLN A 93 24.86 1.91 -30.65
CA GLN A 93 25.67 2.17 -31.85
C GLN A 93 26.25 3.58 -31.97
N ALA A 94 27.46 3.75 -32.48
CA ALA A 94 28.63 2.92 -32.78
C ALA A 94 29.70 3.93 -33.25
#